data_AF-A0A2H0VHM9-F1
#
_entry.id   AF-A0A2H0VHM9-F1
#
_cell.length_a   1.000
_cell.length_b   1.000
_cell.length_c   1.000
_cell.angle_alpha   90.00
_cell.angle_beta   90.00
_cell.angle_gamma   90.00
#
_symmetry.space_group_name_H-M   'P 1'
#
loop_
_entity.id
_entity.type
_entity.pdbx_description
1 polymer ?
#
loop_
_entity_poly.entity_id
_entity_poly.type
_entity_poly.pdbx_seq_one_letter_code
_entity_poly.pdbx_strand_id
1 'polypeptide(L)' 'MNLHEISPIHKNKSKKRIGRGGKRGTYSGKGMKGQKSRAGHKIRPASRDLIQQIPKLRGSKNKGPRGKTKTIARKKSKR' A
#
# COMPACT_ATOMS: atom_id res chain seq x y z
N MET A 1 24.18 20.27 -14.32
CA MET A 1 23.90 19.10 -13.48
C MET A 1 23.90 17.90 -14.41
N ASN A 2 24.99 17.15 -14.40
CA ASN A 2 25.21 16.00 -15.27
C ASN A 2 24.63 14.74 -14.62
N LEU A 3 24.28 13.73 -15.43
CA LEU A 3 23.64 12.50 -14.90
C LEU A 3 24.51 11.74 -13.90
N HIS A 4 25.84 11.79 -14.05
CA HIS A 4 26.78 11.11 -13.15
C HIS A 4 26.96 11.82 -11.80
N GLU A 5 26.48 13.06 -11.66
CA GLU A 5 26.54 13.83 -10.41
C GLU A 5 25.33 13.56 -9.50
N ILE A 6 24.27 12.97 -10.06
CA ILE A 6 23.01 12.74 -9.34
C ILE A 6 23.14 11.48 -8.50
N SER A 7 23.10 11.65 -7.17
CA SER A 7 23.07 10.55 -6.22
C SER A 7 21.90 10.70 -5.24
N PRO A 8 21.36 9.57 -4.74
CA PRO A 8 20.27 9.63 -3.78
C PRO A 8 20.77 10.17 -2.44
N ILE A 9 20.09 11.19 -1.91
CA ILE A 9 20.38 11.81 -0.60
C ILE A 9 20.18 10.79 0.54
N HIS A 10 19.24 9.85 0.37
CA HIS A 10 18.94 8.81 1.36
C HIS A 10 19.14 7.42 0.76
N LYS A 11 19.67 6.48 1.56
CA LYS A 11 19.85 5.09 1.14
C LYS A 11 18.52 4.40 0.88
N ASN A 12 18.36 3.85 -0.32
CA ASN A 12 17.22 3.02 -0.67
C ASN A 12 17.30 1.68 0.05
N LYS A 13 16.20 1.25 0.67
CA LYS A 13 16.11 -0.08 1.27
C LYS A 13 16.05 -1.14 0.17
N SER A 14 16.92 -2.13 0.24
CA SER A 14 16.90 -3.27 -0.69
C SER A 14 15.65 -4.13 -0.46
N LYS A 15 15.07 -4.63 -1.55
CA LYS A 15 13.92 -5.55 -1.47
C LYS A 15 14.39 -6.90 -0.95
N LYS A 16 13.61 -7.51 -0.05
CA LYS A 16 13.86 -8.87 0.43
C LYS A 16 13.58 -9.86 -0.70
N ARG A 17 14.60 -10.63 -1.11
CA ARG A 17 14.44 -11.74 -2.07
C ARG A 17 14.05 -13.00 -1.31
N ILE A 18 12.78 -13.39 -1.41
CA ILE A 18 12.23 -14.58 -0.72
C ILE A 18 12.61 -15.84 -1.51
N GLY A 19 12.88 -16.96 -0.83
CA GLY A 19 13.23 -18.23 -1.48
C GLY A 19 14.66 -18.28 -2.04
N ARG A 20 15.59 -17.52 -1.46
CA ARG A 20 17.02 -17.47 -1.85
C ARG A 20 17.91 -17.59 -0.60
N GLY A 21 17.81 -18.73 0.11
CA GLY A 21 18.59 -19.01 1.32
C GLY A 21 18.17 -18.23 2.58
N GLY A 22 18.84 -18.51 3.70
CA GLY A 22 18.62 -17.85 5.00
C GLY A 22 17.24 -18.07 5.61
N LYS A 23 16.78 -17.11 6.44
CA LYS A 23 15.54 -17.21 7.27
C LYS A 23 14.25 -17.51 6.50
N ARG A 24 14.18 -17.18 5.20
CA ARG A 24 13.00 -17.43 4.34
C ARG A 24 13.36 -18.20 3.08
N GLY A 25 14.39 -19.05 3.15
CA GLY A 25 14.88 -19.85 2.03
C GLY A 25 13.97 -21.03 1.69
N THR A 26 13.75 -21.94 2.65
CA THR A 26 13.02 -23.21 2.42
C THR A 26 11.52 -22.99 2.22
N TYR A 27 10.84 -22.41 3.21
CA TYR A 27 9.37 -22.30 3.18
C TYR A 27 8.87 -20.91 2.79
N SER A 28 9.75 -20.00 2.35
CA SER A 28 9.37 -18.61 2.04
C SER A 28 8.66 -17.87 3.19
N GLY A 29 8.74 -18.38 4.42
CA GLY A 29 8.01 -17.89 5.59
C GLY A 29 6.56 -18.38 5.73
N LYS A 30 6.11 -19.35 4.92
CA LYS A 30 4.73 -19.87 4.93
C LYS A 30 4.55 -21.21 5.67
N GLY A 31 5.63 -21.87 6.05
CA GLY A 31 5.63 -23.23 6.61
C GLY A 31 5.50 -24.33 5.56
N MET A 32 5.42 -25.58 6.00
CA MET A 32 5.46 -26.77 5.13
C MET A 32 4.14 -27.00 4.38
N LYS A 33 3.06 -27.26 5.12
CA LYS A 33 1.77 -27.74 4.60
C LYS A 33 0.62 -26.89 5.14
N GLY A 34 -0.53 -26.98 4.49
CA GLY A 34 -1.76 -26.27 4.86
C GLY A 34 -2.26 -25.34 3.76
N GLN A 35 -3.51 -24.91 3.86
CA GLN A 35 -4.16 -24.08 2.84
C GLN A 35 -3.38 -22.77 2.59
N LYS A 36 -2.85 -22.15 3.67
CA LYS A 36 -2.09 -20.90 3.61
C LYS A 36 -0.75 -20.99 2.87
N SER A 37 -0.16 -22.18 2.75
CA SER A 37 1.13 -22.35 2.04
C SER A 37 0.97 -22.53 0.53
N ARG A 38 -0.24 -22.90 0.06
CA ARG A 38 -0.52 -23.19 -1.36
C ARG A 38 -0.72 -21.92 -2.18
N ALA A 39 -0.39 -21.99 -3.47
CA ALA A 39 -0.71 -20.91 -4.41
C ALA A 39 -2.24 -20.85 -4.61
N GLY A 40 -2.77 -19.65 -4.85
CA GLY A 40 -4.19 -19.47 -5.19
C GLY A 40 -5.19 -19.69 -4.05
N HIS A 41 -4.75 -19.93 -2.81
CA HIS A 41 -5.69 -20.05 -1.70
C HIS A 41 -6.40 -18.71 -1.44
N LYS A 42 -7.71 -18.67 -1.64
CA LYS A 42 -8.57 -17.51 -1.35
C LYS A 42 -9.46 -17.84 -0.17
N ILE A 43 -8.90 -17.73 1.05
CA ILE A 43 -9.68 -17.91 2.28
C ILE A 43 -10.54 -16.67 2.48
N ARG A 44 -11.87 -16.86 2.65
CA ARG A 44 -12.79 -15.77 2.96
C ARG A 44 -12.39 -15.14 4.30
N PRO A 45 -12.16 -13.82 4.38
CA PRO A 45 -11.83 -13.17 5.64
C PRO A 45 -13.06 -13.14 6.56
N ALA A 46 -12.86 -13.40 7.85
CA ALA A 46 -13.94 -13.38 8.85
C ALA A 46 -14.66 -12.02 8.93
N SER A 47 -13.96 -10.92 8.61
CA SER A 47 -14.56 -9.58 8.55
C SER A 47 -15.73 -9.48 7.57
N ARG A 48 -15.78 -10.34 6.55
CA ARG A 48 -16.89 -10.35 5.59
C ARG A 48 -18.21 -10.74 6.25
N ASP A 49 -18.16 -11.59 7.27
CA ASP A 49 -19.36 -12.04 7.98
C ASP A 49 -19.89 -10.92 8.89
N LEU A 50 -18.99 -10.19 9.55
CA LEU A 50 -19.33 -8.98 10.31
C LEU A 50 -19.96 -7.90 9.42
N ILE A 51 -19.36 -7.65 8.25
CA ILE A 51 -19.89 -6.66 7.29
C ILE A 51 -21.27 -7.09 6.76
N GLN A 52 -21.48 -8.40 6.57
CA GLN A 52 -22.75 -8.93 6.07
C GLN A 52 -23.88 -8.83 7.11
N GLN A 53 -23.55 -8.84 8.40
CA GLN A 53 -24.49 -8.60 9.49
C GLN A 53 -24.88 -7.12 9.63
N ILE A 54 -23.96 -6.19 9.33
CA ILE A 54 -24.21 -4.76 9.50
C ILE A 54 -25.14 -4.26 8.37
N PRO A 55 -26.28 -3.62 8.69
CA PRO A 55 -27.14 -3.02 7.69
C PRO A 55 -26.42 -1.86 6.97
N LYS A 56 -26.76 -1.64 5.69
CA LYS A 56 -26.23 -0.50 4.93
C LYS A 56 -26.69 0.80 5.59
N LEU A 57 -25.78 1.77 5.67
CA LEU A 57 -26.13 3.12 6.12
C LEU A 57 -27.18 3.72 5.17
N ARG A 58 -28.27 4.26 5.75
CA ARG A 58 -29.32 4.96 5.02
C ARG A 58 -28.88 6.42 4.78
N GLY A 59 -29.25 6.98 3.62
CA GLY A 59 -28.93 8.36 3.24
C GLY A 59 -28.01 8.48 2.01
N SER A 60 -28.24 9.52 1.20
CA SER A 60 -27.47 9.83 -0.01
C SER A 60 -26.09 10.39 0.34
N LYS A 61 -25.02 9.73 -0.12
CA LYS A 61 -23.64 10.28 -0.11
C LYS A 61 -23.36 11.09 -1.38
N ASN A 62 -24.34 11.82 -1.92
CA ASN A 62 -24.10 12.74 -3.04
C ASN A 62 -23.35 13.98 -2.51
N LYS A 63 -22.06 13.82 -2.19
CA LYS A 63 -21.16 14.96 -2.01
C LYS A 63 -20.85 15.47 -3.42
N GLY A 64 -21.58 16.50 -3.85
CA GLY A 64 -21.31 17.21 -5.10
C GLY A 64 -19.86 17.71 -5.18
N PRO A 65 -19.37 18.04 -6.39
CA PRO A 65 -17.99 18.45 -6.59
C PRO A 65 -17.65 19.65 -5.69
N ARG A 66 -16.72 19.45 -4.74
CA ARG A 66 -16.19 20.53 -3.90
C ARG A 66 -15.39 21.45 -4.82
N GLY A 67 -15.86 22.68 -5.00
CA GLY A 67 -15.19 23.69 -5.82
C GLY A 67 -13.72 23.84 -5.44
N LYS A 68 -12.85 24.00 -6.44
CA LYS A 68 -11.40 24.17 -6.23
C LYS A 68 -11.17 25.46 -5.45
N THR A 69 -10.57 25.37 -4.27
CA THR A 69 -10.09 26.54 -3.54
C THR A 69 -8.93 27.17 -4.33
N LYS A 70 -9.04 28.47 -4.64
CA LYS A 70 -7.95 29.21 -5.30
C LYS A 70 -6.84 29.45 -4.25
N THR A 71 -5.69 28.80 -4.42
CA THR A 71 -4.49 29.15 -3.66
C THR A 71 -3.99 30.52 -4.10
N ILE A 72 -3.94 31.47 -3.17
CA ILE A 72 -3.30 32.78 -3.40
C ILE A 72 -1.80 32.51 -3.51
N ALA A 73 -1.24 32.69 -4.71
CA ALA A 73 0.19 32.59 -4.93
C ALA A 73 0.91 33.67 -4.09
N ARG A 74 1.67 33.27 -3.07
CA ARG A 74 2.60 34.16 -2.38
C ARG A 74 3.61 34.67 -3.40
N LYS A 75 3.51 35.95 -3.79
CA LYS A 75 4.55 36.66 -4.54
C LYS A 75 5.86 36.48 -3.79
N LYS A 76 6.87 35.88 -4.43
CA LYS A 76 8.25 35.90 -3.95
C LYS A 76 8.69 37.37 -3.87
N SER A 77 8.93 37.87 -2.66
CA SER A 77 9.68 39.10 -2.47
C SER A 77 11.13 38.83 -2.87
N LYS A 78 11.54 39.35 -4.02
CA LYS A 78 12.96 39.54 -4.34
C LYS A 78 13.51 40.61 -3.38
N ARG A 79 14.44 40.22 -2.52
CA ARG A 79 15.59 41.02 -2.10
C ARG A 79 16.75 40.05 -1.95
#